data_AF-A0A9J5YPX1-F1
#
_entry.id   AF-A0A9J5YPX1-F1
#
_cell.length_a   1.000
_cell.length_b   1.000
_cell.length_c   1.000
_cell.angle_alpha   90.00
_cell.angle_beta   90.00
_cell.angle_gamma   90.00
#
_symmetry.space_group_name_H-M   'P 1'
#
loop_
_entity.id
_entity.type
_entity.pdbx_description
1 polymer ?
#
loop_
_entity_poly.entity_id
_entity_poly.type
_entity_poly.pdbx_seq_one_letter_code
_entity_poly.pdbx_strand_id
1 'polypeptide(L)'
;MSSLLVGRTISKSSYNLGITLIIKLIPKHVAIIMDDNRRWAKARGLAVQEGHKFLTLNHTNICNISSKLGIQVITALLSLIMKTGPIP
;
A
#
# COMPACT_ATOMS: atom_id res chain seq x y z
N MET A 1 -24.62 39.22 -27.46
CA MET A 1 -24.96 37.82 -27.76
C MET A 1 -23.79 36.97 -27.29
N SER A 2 -23.88 36.47 -26.06
CA SER A 2 -23.99 35.02 -25.77
C SER A 2 -22.65 34.29 -25.79
N SER A 3 -21.86 34.41 -24.73
CA SER A 3 -21.00 33.31 -24.29
C SER A 3 -21.74 32.57 -23.17
N LEU A 4 -22.64 31.68 -23.59
CA LEU A 4 -23.31 30.73 -22.70
C LEU A 4 -22.25 29.90 -21.97
N LEU A 5 -22.22 30.07 -20.65
CA LEU A 5 -21.55 29.21 -19.69
C LEU A 5 -21.82 27.74 -20.05
N VAL A 6 -20.80 27.01 -20.51
CA VAL A 6 -20.85 25.55 -20.62
C VAL A 6 -20.70 24.97 -19.21
N GLY A 7 -21.68 25.24 -18.36
CA GLY A 7 -21.89 24.53 -17.11
C GLY A 7 -22.66 23.26 -17.40
N ARG A 8 -21.97 22.18 -17.78
CA ARG A 8 -22.59 20.84 -17.82
C ARG A 8 -22.91 20.46 -16.37
N THR A 9 -24.16 20.66 -15.95
CA THR A 9 -24.66 20.26 -14.64
C THR A 9 -24.65 18.73 -14.58
N ILE A 10 -23.66 18.17 -13.90
CA ILE A 10 -23.58 16.72 -13.70
C ILE A 10 -24.72 16.31 -12.76
N SER A 11 -25.72 15.64 -13.33
CA SER A 11 -26.34 14.42 -12.79
C SER A 11 -26.20 14.17 -11.29
N LYS A 12 -27.26 14.37 -10.48
CA LYS A 12 -27.29 13.85 -9.10
C LYS A 12 -27.02 12.34 -9.02
N SER A 13 -27.47 11.64 -10.06
CA SER A 13 -27.23 10.21 -10.27
C SER A 13 -25.81 9.92 -10.77
N SER A 14 -25.28 10.74 -11.66
CA SER A 14 -23.95 10.53 -12.27
C SER A 14 -22.81 10.60 -11.26
N TYR A 15 -22.86 11.50 -10.27
CA TYR A 15 -21.83 11.53 -9.24
C TYR A 15 -21.95 10.33 -8.28
N ASN A 16 -23.16 9.85 -7.98
CA ASN A 16 -23.36 8.70 -7.09
C ASN A 16 -22.86 7.42 -7.76
N LEU A 17 -23.10 7.32 -9.07
CA LEU A 17 -22.53 6.27 -9.89
C LEU A 17 -21.00 6.35 -9.90
N GLY A 18 -20.43 7.56 -10.07
CA GLY A 18 -18.98 7.78 -10.03
C GLY A 18 -18.36 7.35 -8.70
N ILE A 19 -18.92 7.78 -7.56
CA ILE A 19 -18.49 7.38 -6.22
C ILE A 19 -18.60 5.87 -6.03
N THR A 20 -19.73 5.27 -6.42
CA THR A 20 -19.95 3.82 -6.33
C THR A 20 -18.94 3.04 -7.16
N LEU A 21 -18.62 3.52 -8.36
CA LEU A 21 -17.62 2.90 -9.24
C LEU A 21 -16.23 2.96 -8.60
N ILE A 22 -15.86 4.10 -8.04
CA ILE A 22 -14.57 4.31 -7.35
C ILE A 22 -14.43 3.33 -6.18
N ILE A 23 -15.46 3.19 -5.35
CA ILE A 23 -15.44 2.25 -4.21
C ILE A 23 -15.31 0.80 -4.70
N LYS A 24 -15.97 0.44 -5.81
CA LYS A 24 -15.85 -0.91 -6.41
C LYS A 24 -14.46 -1.20 -7.00
N LEU A 25 -13.70 -0.18 -7.36
CA LEU A 25 -12.34 -0.32 -7.90
C LEU A 25 -11.29 -0.53 -6.80
N ILE A 26 -11.63 -0.28 -5.53
CA ILE A 26 -10.72 -0.53 -4.41
C ILE A 26 -10.54 -2.04 -4.27
N PRO A 27 -9.30 -2.57 -4.36
CA PRO A 27 -9.05 -3.99 -4.23
C PRO A 27 -9.37 -4.44 -2.80
N LYS A 28 -10.13 -5.53 -2.67
CA LYS A 28 -10.43 -6.12 -1.36
C LYS A 28 -9.20 -6.78 -0.72
N HIS A 29 -8.31 -7.32 -1.55
CA HIS A 29 -7.11 -8.02 -1.12
C HIS A 29 -5.91 -7.54 -1.94
N VAL A 30 -4.85 -7.15 -1.24
CA VAL A 30 -3.57 -6.78 -1.85
C VAL A 30 -2.47 -7.66 -1.29
N ALA A 31 -1.68 -8.26 -2.17
CA ALA A 31 -0.46 -8.96 -1.81
C ALA A 31 0.76 -8.08 -2.13
N ILE A 32 1.63 -7.89 -1.14
CA ILE A 32 2.85 -7.08 -1.26
C ILE A 32 4.05 -8.00 -1.06
N ILE A 33 4.92 -8.07 -2.06
CA ILE A 33 6.21 -8.76 -1.97
C ILE A 33 7.26 -7.72 -1.66
N MET A 34 7.79 -7.75 -0.44
CA MET A 34 8.78 -6.76 -0.01
C MET A 34 10.20 -7.28 -0.30
N ASP A 35 10.58 -7.23 -1.58
CA ASP A 35 11.92 -7.60 -2.06
C ASP A 35 12.94 -6.48 -1.79
N ASP A 36 14.23 -6.78 -1.96
CA ASP A 36 15.37 -5.84 -1.89
C ASP A 36 15.88 -5.41 -0.50
N ASN A 37 15.38 -5.95 0.60
CA ASN A 37 15.88 -5.61 1.96
C ASN A 37 17.37 -5.89 2.13
N ARG A 38 17.84 -6.98 1.50
CA ARG A 38 19.25 -7.37 1.47
C ARG A 38 20.09 -6.38 0.66
N ARG A 39 19.57 -5.89 -0.47
CA ARG A 39 20.26 -4.90 -1.31
C ARG A 39 20.31 -3.54 -0.61
N TRP A 40 19.22 -3.13 0.02
CA TRP A 40 19.13 -1.91 0.81
C TRP A 40 20.15 -1.87 1.96
N ALA A 41 20.29 -2.98 2.70
CA ALA A 41 21.26 -3.12 3.77
C ALA A 41 22.70 -3.09 3.24
N LYS A 42 22.98 -3.86 2.17
CA LYS A 42 24.31 -3.91 1.56
C LYS A 42 24.76 -2.54 1.02
N ALA A 43 23.86 -1.79 0.38
CA ALA A 43 24.15 -0.45 -0.12
C ALA A 43 24.49 0.56 0.99
N ARG A 44 24.10 0.27 2.23
CA ARG A 44 24.37 1.12 3.41
C ARG A 44 25.48 0.57 4.30
N GLY A 45 26.15 -0.52 3.90
CA GLY A 45 27.14 -1.20 4.74
C GLY A 45 26.55 -1.80 6.02
N LEU A 46 25.23 -2.03 6.07
CA LEU A 46 24.54 -2.57 7.22
C LEU A 46 24.43 -4.10 7.14
N ALA A 47 24.29 -4.74 8.30
CA ALA A 47 23.96 -6.16 8.37
C ALA A 47 22.61 -6.44 7.69
N VAL A 48 22.47 -7.60 7.06
CA VAL A 48 21.21 -8.03 6.40
C VAL A 48 20.01 -7.99 7.37
N GLN A 49 20.26 -8.29 8.65
CA GLN A 49 19.27 -8.23 9.74
C GLN A 49 18.65 -6.84 9.90
N GLU A 50 19.42 -5.78 9.68
CA GLU A 50 18.92 -4.39 9.76
C GLU A 50 17.97 -4.07 8.59
N GLY A 51 18.21 -4.65 7.41
CA GLY A 51 17.26 -4.59 6.30
C GLY A 51 15.93 -5.26 6.65
N HIS A 52 15.95 -6.36 7.40
CA HIS A 52 14.73 -7.02 7.89
C HIS A 52 13.98 -6.18 8.93
N LYS A 53 14.69 -5.59 9.90
CA LYS A 53 14.08 -4.71 10.93
C LYS A 53 13.45 -3.46 10.32
N PHE A 54 14.13 -2.83 9.36
CA PHE A 54 13.62 -1.66 8.65
C PHE A 54 12.26 -1.94 8.00
N LEU A 55 12.10 -3.13 7.45
CA LEU A 55 10.85 -3.51 6.79
C LEU A 55 9.67 -3.68 7.74
N THR A 56 9.93 -4.23 8.92
CA THR A 56 8.90 -4.37 9.97
C THR A 56 8.35 -3.02 10.39
N LEU A 57 9.20 -1.99 10.49
CA LEU A 57 8.77 -0.62 10.82
C LEU A 57 7.90 -0.01 9.73
N ASN A 58 8.23 -0.23 8.46
CA ASN A 58 7.43 0.26 7.34
C ASN A 58 6.07 -0.43 7.21
N HIS A 59 5.96 -1.66 7.72
CA HIS A 59 4.76 -2.47 7.61
C HIS A 59 3.55 -1.84 8.32
N THR A 60 3.77 -1.23 9.49
CA THR A 60 2.71 -0.54 10.27
C THR A 60 2.08 0.60 9.46
N ASN A 61 2.90 1.37 8.74
CA ASN A 61 2.40 2.44 7.88
C ASN A 61 1.58 1.90 6.70
N ILE A 62 2.03 0.82 6.07
CA ILE A 62 1.30 0.18 4.96
C ILE A 62 -0.08 -0.31 5.43
N CYS A 63 -0.16 -0.95 6.59
CA CYS A 63 -1.43 -1.38 7.17
C CYS A 63 -2.36 -0.19 7.48
N ASN A 64 -1.82 0.88 8.07
CA ASN A 64 -2.59 2.08 8.38
C ASN A 64 -3.14 2.77 7.13
N ILE A 65 -2.32 2.89 6.08
CA ILE A 65 -2.75 3.48 4.80
C ILE A 65 -3.81 2.60 4.13
N SER A 66 -3.59 1.29 4.09
CA SER A 66 -4.52 0.35 3.46
C SER A 66 -5.87 0.29 4.15
N SER A 67 -5.89 0.36 5.49
CA SER A 67 -7.12 0.48 6.28
C SER A 67 -7.88 1.76 5.94
N LYS A 68 -7.18 2.91 5.84
CA LYS A 68 -7.77 4.19 5.41
C LYS A 68 -8.32 4.15 3.98
N LEU A 69 -7.71 3.37 3.10
CA LEU A 69 -8.16 3.15 1.73
C LEU A 69 -9.33 2.16 1.62
N GLY A 70 -9.72 1.48 2.70
CA GLY A 70 -10.80 0.48 2.68
C GLY A 70 -10.40 -0.89 2.13
N ILE A 71 -9.10 -1.19 2.06
CA ILE A 71 -8.59 -2.51 1.71
C ILE A 71 -8.82 -3.46 2.89
N GLN A 72 -9.49 -4.59 2.63
CA GLN A 72 -9.93 -5.51 3.69
C GLN A 72 -8.83 -6.47 4.13
N VAL A 73 -8.00 -6.91 3.20
CA VAL A 73 -6.96 -7.91 3.45
C VAL A 73 -5.64 -7.45 2.83
N ILE A 74 -4.57 -7.55 3.59
CA ILE A 74 -3.20 -7.36 3.11
C ILE A 74 -2.41 -8.62 3.43
N THR A 75 -1.76 -9.18 2.42
CA THR A 75 -0.77 -10.24 2.62
C THR A 75 0.60 -9.67 2.29
N ALA A 76 1.50 -9.64 3.26
CA ALA A 76 2.85 -9.16 3.03
C ALA A 76 3.83 -10.31 3.13
N LEU A 77 4.53 -10.58 2.04
CA LEU A 77 5.59 -11.58 1.99
C LEU A 77 6.89 -10.90 2.41
N LEU A 78 7.24 -11.04 3.68
CA LEU A 78 8.57 -10.72 4.17
C LEU A 78 9.47 -11.93 3.92
N SER A 79 10.61 -11.74 3.27
CA SER A 79 11.65 -12.79 3.20
C SER A 79 12.13 -13.09 4.62
N LEU A 80 11.52 -14.10 5.25
CA LEU A 80 11.76 -14.56 6.61
C LEU A 80 13.01 -15.46 6.63
N ILE A 81 14.18 -14.92 6.25
CA ILE A 81 15.45 -15.63 6.48
C ILE A 81 15.94 -15.21 7.87
N MET A 82 15.20 -15.62 8.90
CA MET A 82 15.72 -15.72 10.26
C MET A 82 16.02 -17.19 10.52
N LYS A 83 17.18 -17.68 10.07
CA LYS A 83 17.77 -18.90 10.62
C LYS A 83 18.90 -18.52 11.59
N THR A 84 18.53 -18.55 12.88
CA THR A 84 19.25 -19.12 14.03
C THR A 84 20.74 -18.77 14.21
N GLY A 85 21.03 -17.78 15.06
CA GLY A 85 22.19 -17.83 15.96
C GLY A 85 21.76 -18.47 17.29
N PRO A 86 22.68 -19.05 18.08
CA PRO A 86 22.33 -19.77 19.30
C PRO A 86 21.63 -18.82 20.27
N ILE A 87 20.51 -19.28 20.82
CA ILE A 87 19.77 -18.62 21.89
C ILE A 87 20.63 -18.79 23.15
N PRO A 88 20.92 -17.73 23.93
CA PRO A 88 21.62 -17.87 25.20
C PRO A 88 20.82 -18.70 26.22
#